data_AF-A0A5P8P2M4-F1
#
_entry.id   AF-A0A5P8P2M4-F1
#
_cell.length_a   1.000
_cell.length_b   1.000
_cell.length_c   1.000
_cell.angle_alpha   90.00
_cell.angle_beta   90.00
_cell.angle_gamma   90.00
#
_symmetry.space_group_name_H-M   'P 1'
#
loop_
_entity.id
_entity.type
_entity.pdbx_description
1 polymer ?
#
loop_
_entity_poly.entity_id
_entity_poly.type
_entity_poly.pdbx_seq_one_letter_code
_entity_poly.pdbx_strand_id
1 'polypeptide(L)'
;MRKIGFTKFKNTTKEVLPKTYQINDIEHQRKMFCTMINQYLSQESKLNLKNKHIYKYDLLNIFEDKILSFFQFYKLRPEKTQKIQKIYTYDSLVFNQYFKQSKNKKMRYLSSKVCFMQNFKLSPQYEHPAMDIVELIFNGKEVEMMLDLNEIFTRTVYNRIKKEKDKKVSLDIPYIHIDQHGIRTRLHPKWKNVNAKDIKQRDADIKAAFDELKTQNIDQYYLVYPKKDSFKQHIIVEDKSSNELIKMIPYSFTFCNKKEKKRCKK
;
A
#
# COMPACT_ATOMS: atom_id res chain seq x y z
N MET A 1 -13.74 3.99 -10.44
CA MET A 1 -12.57 3.32 -9.82
C MET A 1 -12.22 4.05 -8.51
N ARG A 2 -12.14 3.37 -7.36
CA ARG A 2 -12.00 4.04 -6.04
C ARG A 2 -10.52 4.22 -5.70
N LYS A 3 -10.06 5.46 -5.62
CA LYS A 3 -8.68 5.78 -5.24
C LYS A 3 -8.53 6.03 -3.74
N ILE A 4 -7.36 5.74 -3.19
CA ILE A 4 -6.95 6.05 -1.80
C ILE A 4 -5.57 6.72 -1.78
N GLY A 5 -5.32 7.49 -0.73
CA GLY A 5 -4.05 8.18 -0.50
C GLY A 5 -4.26 9.61 -0.04
N PHE A 6 -3.49 10.56 -0.58
CA PHE A 6 -3.59 11.96 -0.20
C PHE A 6 -3.27 12.91 -1.35
N THR A 7 -3.79 14.13 -1.25
CA THR A 7 -3.37 15.26 -2.08
C THR A 7 -3.02 16.47 -1.21
N LYS A 8 -2.03 17.25 -1.65
CA LYS A 8 -1.72 18.53 -1.04
C LYS A 8 -2.74 19.57 -1.49
N PHE A 9 -3.43 20.22 -0.56
CA PHE A 9 -4.35 21.32 -0.87
C PHE A 9 -3.97 22.55 -0.06
N LYS A 10 -3.35 23.54 -0.73
CA LYS A 10 -2.75 24.73 -0.07
C LYS A 10 -1.81 24.29 1.07
N ASN A 11 -2.09 24.76 2.30
CA ASN A 11 -1.35 24.41 3.51
C ASN A 11 -1.89 23.15 4.22
N THR A 12 -2.95 22.52 3.71
CA THR A 12 -3.59 21.34 4.31
C THR A 12 -3.36 20.07 3.49
N THR A 13 -3.59 18.91 4.10
CA THR A 13 -3.45 17.60 3.46
C THR A 13 -4.83 16.98 3.43
N LYS A 14 -5.32 16.61 2.24
CA LYS A 14 -6.61 15.92 2.11
C LYS A 14 -6.33 14.42 1.97
N GLU A 15 -6.89 13.62 2.85
CA GLU A 15 -6.69 12.16 2.85
C GLU A 15 -7.95 11.42 2.39
N VAL A 16 -7.75 10.38 1.60
CA VAL A 16 -8.77 9.40 1.23
C VAL A 16 -8.30 8.04 1.73
N LEU A 17 -8.76 7.65 2.91
CA LEU A 17 -8.31 6.43 3.58
C LEU A 17 -9.20 5.23 3.27
N PRO A 18 -8.65 4.00 3.29
CA PRO A 18 -9.44 2.80 3.16
C PRO A 18 -10.29 2.61 4.42
N LYS A 19 -11.58 2.35 4.24
CA LYS A 19 -12.54 2.16 5.33
C LYS A 19 -13.01 0.72 5.36
N THR A 20 -12.88 0.06 6.52
CA THR A 20 -13.50 -1.23 6.80
C THR A 20 -14.35 -1.11 8.05
N TYR A 21 -15.33 -2.00 8.23
CA TYR A 21 -16.19 -1.97 9.42
C TYR A 21 -15.40 -2.14 10.73
N GLN A 22 -14.28 -2.88 10.68
CA GLN A 22 -13.42 -3.14 11.83
C GLN A 22 -12.55 -1.94 12.23
N ILE A 23 -12.48 -0.90 11.39
CA ILE A 23 -11.53 0.21 11.50
C ILE A 23 -12.25 1.54 11.19
N ASN A 24 -12.83 2.13 12.23
CA ASN A 24 -13.56 3.40 12.13
C ASN A 24 -12.74 4.61 12.57
N ASP A 25 -11.69 4.38 13.36
CA ASP A 25 -10.78 5.42 13.83
C ASP A 25 -9.73 5.79 12.76
N ILE A 26 -9.39 7.08 12.68
CA ILE A 26 -8.48 7.63 11.66
C ILE A 26 -7.05 7.11 11.80
N GLU A 27 -6.55 6.92 13.02
CA GLU A 27 -5.20 6.39 13.24
C GLU A 27 -5.12 4.93 12.74
N HIS A 28 -6.15 4.14 13.01
CA HIS A 28 -6.25 2.77 12.49
C HIS A 28 -6.41 2.72 10.97
N GLN A 29 -7.15 3.67 10.38
CA GLN A 29 -7.28 3.77 8.91
C GLN A 29 -5.93 4.12 8.26
N ARG A 30 -5.17 5.05 8.85
CA ARG A 30 -3.80 5.37 8.42
C ARG A 30 -2.87 4.17 8.59
N LYS A 31 -2.95 3.45 9.72
CA LYS A 31 -2.19 2.22 9.94
C LYS A 31 -2.49 1.16 8.88
N MET A 32 -3.77 0.97 8.54
CA MET A 32 -4.17 0.04 7.49
C MET A 32 -3.60 0.48 6.14
N PHE A 33 -3.71 1.77 5.81
CA PHE A 33 -3.10 2.35 4.61
C PHE A 33 -1.59 2.10 4.56
N CYS A 34 -0.83 2.48 5.59
CA CYS A 34 0.61 2.26 5.67
C CYS A 34 0.98 0.76 5.58
N THR A 35 0.16 -0.12 6.14
CA THR A 35 0.40 -1.57 6.04
C THR A 35 0.23 -2.09 4.62
N MET A 36 -0.76 -1.54 3.89
CA MET A 36 -0.99 -1.81 2.48
C MET A 36 0.12 -1.22 1.60
N ILE A 37 0.60 0.00 1.89
CA ILE A 37 1.72 0.63 1.15
C ILE A 37 3.05 -0.11 1.37
N ASN A 38 3.32 -0.64 2.57
CA ASN A 38 4.50 -1.46 2.82
C ASN A 38 4.59 -2.71 1.93
N GLN A 39 3.55 -3.04 1.17
CA GLN A 39 3.56 -4.10 0.16
C GLN A 39 4.21 -3.67 -1.16
N TYR A 40 4.30 -2.37 -1.42
CA TYR A 40 4.94 -1.77 -2.60
C TYR A 40 6.38 -1.36 -2.34
N LEU A 41 6.68 -0.94 -1.11
CA LEU A 41 8.00 -0.41 -0.74
C LEU A 41 9.05 -1.51 -0.61
N SER A 42 10.30 -1.21 -1.01
CA SER A 42 11.46 -2.04 -0.72
C SER A 42 11.66 -2.18 0.80
N GLN A 43 12.45 -3.16 1.23
CA GLN A 43 12.59 -3.47 2.66
C GLN A 43 13.06 -2.28 3.50
N GLU A 44 13.98 -1.47 2.96
CA GLU A 44 14.54 -0.30 3.64
C GLU A 44 13.52 0.85 3.71
N SER A 45 12.73 1.01 2.65
CA SER A 45 11.68 2.03 2.48
C SER A 45 10.43 1.79 3.34
N LYS A 46 10.22 0.56 3.85
CA LYS A 46 9.04 0.24 4.66
C LYS A 46 8.89 1.13 5.89
N LEU A 47 7.65 1.55 6.12
CA LEU A 47 7.23 2.28 7.32
C LEU A 47 7.27 1.37 8.54
N ASN A 48 7.74 1.89 9.67
CA ASN A 48 7.78 1.15 10.92
C ASN A 48 6.39 1.06 11.55
N LEU A 49 5.68 -0.04 11.29
CA LEU A 49 4.30 -0.22 11.75
C LEU A 49 4.13 -0.40 13.28
N LYS A 50 5.24 -0.54 14.02
CA LYS A 50 5.23 -0.67 15.49
C LYS A 50 5.10 0.70 16.19
N ASN A 51 5.59 1.77 15.56
CA ASN A 51 5.52 3.09 16.15
C ASN A 51 4.10 3.67 15.97
N LYS A 52 3.22 3.45 16.96
CA LYS A 52 1.82 3.90 16.90
C LYS A 52 1.67 5.41 16.83
N HIS A 53 2.65 6.17 17.33
CA HIS A 53 2.57 7.63 17.37
C HIS A 53 2.59 8.27 15.97
N ILE A 54 3.14 7.59 14.96
CA ILE A 54 3.18 8.13 13.59
C ILE A 54 1.78 8.33 13.02
N TYR A 55 0.80 7.52 13.44
CA TYR A 55 -0.56 7.56 12.88
C TYR A 55 -1.40 8.75 13.35
N LYS A 56 -0.89 9.52 14.32
CA LYS A 56 -1.48 10.80 14.74
C LYS A 56 -1.32 11.88 13.67
N TYR A 57 -0.26 11.78 12.87
CA TYR A 57 0.02 12.70 11.78
C TYR A 57 -0.70 12.27 10.50
N ASP A 58 -0.94 13.22 9.59
CA ASP A 58 -1.46 12.90 8.26
C ASP A 58 -0.44 12.06 7.44
N LEU A 59 -0.92 11.39 6.40
CA LEU A 59 -0.13 10.51 5.55
C LEU A 59 1.08 11.24 4.99
N LEU A 60 0.91 12.48 4.48
CA LEU A 60 2.01 13.26 3.93
C LEU A 60 3.13 13.44 4.95
N ASN A 61 2.80 13.83 6.19
CA ASN A 61 3.79 13.97 7.27
C ASN A 61 4.45 12.64 7.62
N ILE A 62 3.70 11.52 7.62
CA ILE A 62 4.28 10.18 7.85
C ILE A 62 5.35 9.85 6.78
N PHE A 63 5.07 10.14 5.51
CA PHE A 63 6.02 9.90 4.43
C PHE A 63 7.19 10.89 4.45
N GLU A 64 6.94 12.18 4.69
CA GLU A 64 7.99 13.19 4.84
C GLU A 64 8.95 12.83 5.98
N ASP A 65 8.43 12.37 7.11
CA ASP A 65 9.22 11.92 8.26
C ASP A 65 10.10 10.71 7.91
N LYS A 66 9.52 9.72 7.20
CA LYS A 66 10.25 8.55 6.72
C LYS A 66 11.33 8.94 5.71
N ILE A 67 11.04 9.80 4.74
CA ILE A 67 12.03 10.31 3.77
C ILE A 67 13.19 10.96 4.52
N LEU A 68 12.88 11.87 5.45
CA LEU A 68 13.90 12.55 6.22
C LEU A 68 14.75 11.59 7.06
N SER A 69 14.17 10.51 7.58
CA SER A 69 14.88 9.54 8.41
C SER A 69 16.11 8.90 7.73
N PHE A 70 16.17 8.93 6.40
CA PHE A 70 17.33 8.46 5.62
C PHE A 70 18.48 9.46 5.52
N PHE A 71 18.24 10.73 5.87
CA PHE A 71 19.27 11.76 5.84
C PHE A 71 19.92 11.88 7.22
N GLN A 72 21.24 11.69 7.29
CA GLN A 72 22.02 11.73 8.54
C GLN A 72 21.81 13.03 9.35
N PHE A 73 21.46 14.13 8.66
CA PHE A 73 21.23 15.44 9.25
C PHE A 73 19.82 15.64 9.84
N TYR A 74 18.91 14.67 9.71
CA TYR A 74 17.52 14.77 10.21
C TYR A 74 17.43 15.04 11.71
N LYS A 75 18.40 14.53 12.48
CA LYS A 75 18.53 14.76 13.92
C LYS A 75 19.24 16.08 14.28
N LEU A 76 19.84 16.78 13.32
CA LEU A 76 20.52 18.05 13.59
C LEU A 76 19.50 19.17 13.78
N ARG A 77 19.78 20.06 14.74
CA ARG A 77 19.04 21.29 14.96
C ARG A 77 19.45 22.30 13.90
N PRO A 78 18.53 23.07 13.30
CA PRO A 78 18.86 24.16 12.41
C PRO A 78 19.43 25.33 13.24
N GLU A 79 20.66 25.16 13.75
CA GLU A 79 21.44 26.25 14.31
C GLU A 79 22.20 26.95 13.18
N LYS A 80 22.39 28.27 13.32
CA LYS A 80 22.60 29.22 12.22
C LYS A 80 23.86 29.00 11.36
N THR A 81 24.77 28.08 11.69
CA THR A 81 26.13 28.04 11.11
C THR A 81 26.71 26.64 10.94
N GLN A 82 25.92 25.63 10.57
CA GLN A 82 26.51 24.38 10.08
C GLN A 82 26.74 24.46 8.56
N LYS A 83 28.01 24.37 8.12
CA LYS A 83 28.37 24.14 6.72
C LYS A 83 27.82 22.77 6.34
N ILE A 84 26.68 22.74 5.65
CA ILE A 84 26.12 21.50 5.10
C ILE A 84 27.13 20.98 4.06
N GLN A 85 27.91 19.97 4.44
CA GLN A 85 28.77 19.27 3.49
C GLN A 85 27.88 18.42 2.57
N LYS A 86 27.88 18.79 1.29
CA LYS A 86 27.36 18.09 0.10
C LYS A 86 26.21 17.08 0.37
N ILE A 87 24.98 17.51 0.09
CA ILE A 87 23.87 16.57 -0.15
C ILE A 87 24.17 15.86 -1.49
N TYR A 88 24.10 14.53 -1.46
CA TYR A 88 24.36 13.61 -2.59
C TYR A 88 23.86 14.16 -3.92
N THR A 89 24.77 14.35 -4.88
CA THR A 89 24.58 15.19 -6.07
C THR A 89 23.67 14.60 -7.14
N TYR A 90 23.41 13.29 -7.18
CA TYR A 90 22.61 12.66 -8.24
C TYR A 90 21.12 12.51 -7.94
N ASP A 91 20.75 12.07 -6.73
CA ASP A 91 19.35 12.13 -6.26
C ASP A 91 18.89 13.58 -6.00
N SER A 92 19.83 14.53 -6.05
CA SER A 92 19.62 15.92 -5.64
C SER A 92 18.53 16.61 -6.44
N LEU A 93 18.34 16.37 -7.74
CA LEU A 93 17.34 17.13 -8.51
C LEU A 93 15.92 16.79 -8.09
N VAL A 94 15.61 15.49 -8.02
CA VAL A 94 14.29 15.00 -7.61
C VAL A 94 14.05 15.36 -6.14
N PHE A 95 15.01 15.10 -5.25
CA PHE A 95 14.88 15.50 -3.84
C PHE A 95 14.78 17.02 -3.68
N ASN A 96 15.51 17.84 -4.43
CA ASN A 96 15.44 19.30 -4.33
C ASN A 96 14.10 19.82 -4.84
N GLN A 97 13.61 19.31 -5.97
CA GLN A 97 12.29 19.67 -6.49
C GLN A 97 11.21 19.27 -5.50
N TYR A 98 11.27 18.05 -4.97
CA TYR A 98 10.38 17.58 -3.92
C TYR A 98 10.47 18.43 -2.63
N PHE A 99 11.68 18.72 -2.13
CA PHE A 99 11.90 19.50 -0.91
C PHE A 99 11.43 20.95 -1.03
N LYS A 100 11.52 21.57 -2.22
CA LYS A 100 10.91 22.87 -2.50
C LYS A 100 9.39 22.83 -2.34
N GLN A 101 8.77 21.71 -2.69
CA GLN A 101 7.34 21.49 -2.58
C GLN A 101 6.89 20.99 -1.20
N SER A 102 7.81 20.55 -0.33
CA SER A 102 7.48 20.07 1.00
C SER A 102 6.98 21.19 1.93
N LYS A 103 6.09 20.85 2.87
CA LYS A 103 5.70 21.76 3.96
C LYS A 103 6.75 21.82 5.07
N ASN A 104 7.59 20.80 5.17
CA ASN A 104 8.59 20.66 6.22
C ASN A 104 9.64 21.78 6.12
N LYS A 105 9.78 22.56 7.19
CA LYS A 105 10.74 23.69 7.24
C LYS A 105 12.18 23.24 7.03
N LYS A 106 12.56 22.05 7.51
CA LYS A 106 13.90 21.49 7.31
C LYS A 106 14.14 21.14 5.85
N MET A 107 13.21 20.45 5.18
CA MET A 107 13.33 20.14 3.74
C MET A 107 13.48 21.42 2.90
N ARG A 108 12.64 22.43 3.15
CA ARG A 108 12.73 23.71 2.44
C ARG A 108 14.08 24.40 2.65
N TYR A 109 14.60 24.39 3.88
CA TYR A 109 15.93 24.91 4.19
C TYR A 109 17.04 24.17 3.44
N LEU A 110 16.96 22.84 3.33
CA LEU A 110 17.94 22.06 2.57
C LEU A 110 17.92 22.41 1.08
N SER A 111 16.73 22.71 0.53
CA SER A 111 16.57 23.08 -0.88
C SER A 111 16.91 24.54 -1.21
N SER A 112 17.02 25.42 -0.21
CA SER A 112 17.21 26.87 -0.44
C SER A 112 18.66 27.28 -0.71
N LYS A 113 19.63 26.37 -0.49
CA LYS A 113 21.07 26.65 -0.63
C LYS A 113 21.78 25.88 -1.75
N VAL A 114 21.05 25.27 -2.69
CA VAL A 114 21.69 24.43 -3.72
C VAL A 114 22.13 25.24 -4.95
N CYS A 115 23.44 25.31 -5.16
CA CYS A 115 24.07 25.65 -6.44
C CYS A 115 23.85 24.52 -7.44
N PHE A 116 23.23 24.84 -8.58
CA PHE A 116 23.01 23.93 -9.69
C PHE A 116 24.32 23.77 -10.47
N MET A 117 24.74 22.54 -10.80
CA MET A 117 25.72 22.30 -11.86
C MET A 117 25.03 21.50 -12.97
N GLN A 118 24.96 22.07 -14.17
CA GLN A 118 24.21 21.52 -15.31
C GLN A 118 24.85 20.28 -15.96
N ASN A 119 26.09 19.90 -15.60
CA ASN A 119 26.91 18.96 -16.39
C ASN A 119 27.33 17.69 -15.63
N PHE A 120 26.41 16.99 -14.96
CA PHE A 120 26.72 15.79 -14.18
C PHE A 120 25.88 14.59 -14.67
N LYS A 121 26.51 13.45 -14.98
CA LYS A 121 25.90 12.21 -15.53
C LYS A 121 26.09 10.98 -14.64
N LEU A 122 24.97 10.41 -14.16
CA LEU A 122 24.85 9.37 -13.13
C LEU A 122 25.86 8.21 -13.29
N SER A 123 26.39 7.70 -12.17
CA SER A 123 26.83 6.29 -12.13
C SER A 123 25.55 5.44 -12.02
N PRO A 124 25.25 4.52 -12.95
CA PRO A 124 23.95 3.85 -13.09
C PRO A 124 23.48 2.96 -11.91
N GLN A 125 24.13 2.98 -10.74
CA GLN A 125 24.11 1.86 -9.79
C GLN A 125 23.79 2.24 -8.32
N TYR A 126 23.61 3.53 -7.98
CA TYR A 126 23.27 3.94 -6.61
C TYR A 126 21.83 4.47 -6.56
N GLU A 127 20.96 3.79 -5.80
CA GLU A 127 19.59 4.20 -5.52
C GLU A 127 19.45 4.53 -4.03
N HIS A 128 19.16 5.79 -3.70
CA HIS A 128 18.92 6.18 -2.31
C HIS A 128 17.60 5.60 -1.79
N PRO A 129 17.51 5.00 -0.58
CA PRO A 129 16.30 4.31 -0.13
C PRO A 129 15.05 5.20 -0.04
N ALA A 130 15.22 6.50 0.17
CA ALA A 130 14.09 7.44 0.13
C ALA A 130 13.50 7.65 -1.29
N MET A 131 14.19 7.22 -2.35
CA MET A 131 13.75 7.43 -3.74
C MET A 131 12.46 6.66 -4.03
N ASP A 132 12.35 5.40 -3.60
CA ASP A 132 11.10 4.61 -3.70
C ASP A 132 9.88 5.36 -3.17
N ILE A 133 10.09 6.13 -2.09
CA ILE A 133 9.01 6.87 -1.44
C ILE A 133 8.74 8.16 -2.19
N VAL A 134 9.79 8.87 -2.63
CA VAL A 134 9.62 10.11 -3.38
C VAL A 134 8.96 9.85 -4.73
N GLU A 135 9.38 8.83 -5.47
CA GLU A 135 8.74 8.43 -6.73
C GLU A 135 7.27 8.04 -6.53
N LEU A 136 6.93 7.45 -5.38
CA LEU A 136 5.55 7.08 -5.05
C LEU A 136 4.65 8.30 -4.78
N ILE A 137 5.19 9.40 -4.24
CA ILE A 137 4.40 10.54 -3.74
C ILE A 137 4.64 11.85 -4.50
N PHE A 138 5.52 11.88 -5.49
CA PHE A 138 5.89 13.07 -6.22
C PHE A 138 5.92 12.80 -7.73
N ASN A 139 5.04 13.49 -8.46
CA ASN A 139 4.91 13.32 -9.91
C ASN A 139 5.82 14.26 -10.74
N GLY A 140 6.82 14.88 -10.10
CA GLY A 140 7.69 15.91 -10.70
C GLY A 140 7.17 17.35 -10.59
N LYS A 141 5.89 17.54 -10.26
CA LYS A 141 5.28 18.87 -10.08
C LYS A 141 4.68 19.05 -8.69
N GLU A 142 3.89 18.07 -8.26
CA GLU A 142 3.09 18.14 -7.05
C GLU A 142 3.32 16.92 -6.17
N VAL A 143 3.13 17.13 -4.87
CA VAL A 143 3.19 16.06 -3.87
C VAL A 143 1.79 15.50 -3.68
N GLU A 144 1.55 14.34 -4.27
CA GLU A 144 0.31 13.60 -4.19
C GLU A 144 0.55 12.10 -4.35
N MET A 145 -0.33 11.30 -3.76
CA MET A 145 -0.38 9.87 -3.99
C MET A 145 -1.84 9.46 -4.01
N MET A 146 -2.34 9.04 -5.18
CA MET A 146 -3.72 8.57 -5.35
C MET A 146 -3.72 7.24 -6.09
N LEU A 147 -3.75 6.16 -5.32
CA LEU A 147 -3.58 4.79 -5.80
C LEU A 147 -4.92 4.05 -5.90
N ASP A 148 -5.01 3.08 -6.80
CA ASP A 148 -6.21 2.25 -6.94
C ASP A 148 -6.39 1.30 -5.75
N LEU A 149 -7.57 1.35 -5.11
CA LEU A 149 -7.84 0.56 -3.92
C LEU A 149 -7.94 -0.94 -4.21
N ASN A 150 -8.47 -1.33 -5.38
CA ASN A 150 -8.53 -2.75 -5.73
C ASN A 150 -7.12 -3.28 -6.01
N GLU A 151 -6.31 -2.54 -6.75
CA GLU A 151 -4.93 -2.91 -7.04
C GLU A 151 -4.13 -3.10 -5.75
N ILE A 152 -4.15 -2.10 -4.86
CA ILE A 152 -3.45 -2.19 -3.57
C ILE A 152 -3.97 -3.38 -2.77
N PHE A 153 -5.28 -3.61 -2.77
CA PHE A 153 -5.86 -4.75 -2.08
C PHE A 153 -5.37 -6.08 -2.67
N THR A 154 -5.37 -6.23 -3.98
CA THR A 154 -4.84 -7.41 -4.69
C THR A 154 -3.38 -7.65 -4.32
N ARG A 155 -2.52 -6.62 -4.36
CA ARG A 155 -1.11 -6.76 -3.95
C ARG A 155 -0.96 -7.14 -2.48
N THR A 156 -1.83 -6.63 -1.61
CA THR A 156 -1.86 -6.98 -0.18
C THR A 156 -2.23 -8.44 0.04
N VAL A 157 -3.19 -8.98 -0.72
CA VAL A 157 -3.53 -10.40 -0.68
C VAL A 157 -2.37 -11.24 -1.23
N TYR A 158 -1.82 -10.87 -2.38
CA TYR A 158 -0.70 -11.55 -3.04
C TYR A 158 0.52 -11.69 -2.13
N ASN A 159 1.03 -10.59 -1.57
CA ASN A 159 2.24 -10.61 -0.75
C ASN A 159 2.08 -11.40 0.55
N ARG A 160 0.84 -11.62 1.01
CA ARG A 160 0.57 -12.49 2.15
C ARG A 160 0.65 -13.96 1.77
N ILE A 161 0.07 -14.31 0.62
CA ILE A 161 -0.01 -15.68 0.11
C ILE A 161 1.34 -16.16 -0.44
N LYS A 162 2.11 -15.27 -1.09
CA LYS A 162 3.44 -15.56 -1.66
C LYS A 162 4.46 -16.09 -0.65
N LYS A 163 4.26 -15.83 0.66
CA LYS A 163 5.19 -16.23 1.72
C LYS A 163 5.16 -17.72 2.07
N GLU A 164 4.16 -18.44 1.58
CA GLU A 164 4.01 -19.87 1.79
C GLU A 164 4.86 -20.65 0.77
N LYS A 165 5.60 -21.66 1.24
CA LYS A 165 6.67 -22.30 0.45
C LYS A 165 6.17 -23.34 -0.56
N ASP A 166 4.99 -23.92 -0.35
CA ASP A 166 4.54 -25.13 -1.05
C ASP A 166 3.69 -24.85 -2.29
N LYS A 167 3.68 -23.61 -2.78
CA LYS A 167 2.87 -23.19 -3.93
C LYS A 167 3.56 -22.13 -4.78
N LYS A 168 3.32 -22.18 -6.09
CA LYS A 168 3.77 -21.15 -7.03
C LYS A 168 2.70 -20.07 -7.13
N VAL A 169 3.04 -18.85 -6.74
CA VAL A 169 2.10 -17.71 -6.72
C VAL A 169 2.57 -16.62 -7.68
N SER A 170 1.78 -16.34 -8.71
CA SER A 170 2.00 -15.22 -9.63
C SER A 170 0.92 -14.14 -9.47
N LEU A 171 1.29 -12.91 -9.81
CA LEU A 171 0.42 -11.74 -9.75
C LEU A 171 0.19 -11.26 -11.18
N ASP A 172 -1.07 -11.19 -11.59
CA ASP A 172 -1.51 -10.65 -12.88
C ASP A 172 -2.75 -9.78 -12.63
N ILE A 173 -2.54 -8.52 -12.25
CA ILE A 173 -3.60 -7.62 -11.75
C ILE A 173 -4.75 -7.55 -12.79
N PRO A 174 -6.01 -7.83 -12.38
CA PRO A 174 -6.52 -7.84 -11.01
C PRO A 174 -6.48 -9.20 -10.28
N TYR A 175 -5.92 -10.23 -10.90
CA TYR A 175 -5.90 -11.61 -10.44
C TYR A 175 -4.62 -12.00 -9.70
N ILE A 176 -4.73 -13.06 -8.92
CA ILE A 176 -3.61 -13.80 -8.34
C ILE A 176 -3.79 -15.26 -8.75
N HIS A 177 -2.75 -15.87 -9.29
CA HIS A 177 -2.76 -17.27 -9.66
C HIS A 177 -1.93 -18.07 -8.67
N ILE A 178 -2.46 -19.23 -8.29
CA ILE A 178 -1.79 -20.19 -7.42
C ILE A 178 -1.79 -21.52 -8.15
N ASP A 179 -0.60 -22.03 -8.44
CA ASP A 179 -0.41 -23.41 -8.87
C ASP A 179 0.11 -24.22 -7.68
N GLN A 180 -0.67 -25.23 -7.28
CA GLN A 180 -0.31 -26.11 -6.18
C GLN A 180 -0.77 -27.54 -6.51
N HIS A 181 0.18 -28.48 -6.56
CA HIS A 181 -0.08 -29.90 -6.88
C HIS A 181 -0.87 -30.11 -8.19
N GLY A 182 -0.59 -29.30 -9.22
CA GLY A 182 -1.29 -29.36 -10.51
C GLY A 182 -2.64 -28.66 -10.55
N ILE A 183 -3.17 -28.22 -9.40
CA ILE A 183 -4.43 -27.47 -9.30
C ILE A 183 -4.15 -25.98 -9.50
N ARG A 184 -4.82 -25.39 -10.49
CA ARG A 184 -4.73 -23.97 -10.87
C ARG A 184 -5.87 -23.21 -10.23
N THR A 185 -5.52 -22.44 -9.21
CA THR A 185 -6.47 -21.62 -8.47
C THR A 185 -6.31 -20.17 -8.85
N ARG A 186 -7.42 -19.51 -9.21
CA ARG A 186 -7.48 -18.05 -9.40
C ARG A 186 -8.15 -17.38 -8.21
N LEU A 187 -7.50 -16.35 -7.68
CA LEU A 187 -8.09 -15.44 -6.71
C LEU A 187 -8.35 -14.11 -7.40
N HIS A 188 -9.52 -13.54 -7.16
CA HIS A 188 -9.92 -12.23 -7.66
C HIS A 188 -10.30 -11.32 -6.49
N PRO A 189 -9.31 -10.61 -5.90
CA PRO A 189 -9.57 -9.67 -4.82
C PRO A 189 -10.32 -8.43 -5.32
N LYS A 190 -11.38 -8.05 -4.61
CA LYS A 190 -12.17 -6.84 -4.89
C LYS A 190 -12.50 -6.11 -3.60
N TRP A 191 -12.26 -4.80 -3.56
CA TRP A 191 -12.69 -3.95 -2.45
C TRP A 191 -14.18 -3.58 -2.59
N LYS A 192 -15.05 -4.57 -2.36
CA LYS A 192 -16.51 -4.39 -2.36
C LYS A 192 -17.13 -4.99 -1.10
N ASN A 193 -18.31 -4.50 -0.75
CA ASN A 193 -19.10 -5.07 0.34
C ASN A 193 -19.83 -6.31 -0.14
N VAL A 194 -19.90 -7.31 0.74
CA VAL A 194 -20.72 -8.51 0.56
C VAL A 194 -21.73 -8.58 1.69
N ASN A 195 -22.98 -8.85 1.35
CA ASN A 195 -24.02 -9.20 2.31
C ASN A 195 -24.34 -10.69 2.14
N ALA A 196 -24.02 -11.51 3.13
CA ALA A 196 -24.28 -12.94 3.09
C ALA A 196 -25.78 -13.27 2.98
N LYS A 197 -26.66 -12.36 3.43
CA LYS A 197 -28.12 -12.50 3.28
C LYS A 197 -28.62 -12.13 1.88
N ASP A 198 -27.83 -11.40 1.12
CA ASP A 198 -28.20 -10.90 -0.21
C ASP A 198 -26.96 -10.87 -1.11
N ILE A 199 -26.58 -12.07 -1.57
CA ILE A 199 -25.41 -12.24 -2.44
C ILE A 199 -25.64 -11.70 -3.85
N LYS A 200 -26.91 -11.45 -4.24
CA LYS A 200 -27.30 -10.98 -5.59
C LYS A 200 -26.66 -9.66 -5.96
N GLN A 201 -26.33 -8.84 -4.97
CA GLN A 201 -25.56 -7.61 -5.17
C GLN A 201 -24.20 -7.84 -5.84
N ARG A 202 -23.70 -9.09 -5.84
CA ARG A 202 -22.43 -9.52 -6.44
C ARG A 202 -22.63 -10.40 -7.68
N ASP A 203 -23.84 -10.51 -8.24
CA ASP A 203 -24.13 -11.38 -9.40
C ASP A 203 -23.20 -11.12 -10.59
N ALA A 204 -22.88 -9.85 -10.87
CA ALA A 204 -21.92 -9.53 -11.94
C ALA A 204 -20.51 -10.08 -11.68
N ASP A 205 -20.06 -10.08 -10.41
CA ASP A 205 -18.75 -10.64 -10.05
C ASP A 205 -18.79 -12.18 -10.08
N ILE A 206 -19.92 -12.78 -9.69
CA ILE A 206 -20.17 -14.23 -9.68
C ILE A 206 -20.24 -14.77 -11.11
N LYS A 207 -21.00 -14.13 -11.98
CA LYS A 207 -21.14 -14.51 -13.39
C LYS A 207 -19.78 -14.46 -14.10
N ALA A 208 -19.03 -13.37 -13.93
CA ALA A 208 -17.69 -13.26 -14.49
C ALA A 208 -16.74 -14.36 -14.00
N ALA A 209 -16.84 -14.77 -12.72
CA ALA A 209 -16.05 -15.87 -12.19
C ALA A 209 -16.38 -17.22 -12.83
N PHE A 210 -17.66 -17.53 -13.01
CA PHE A 210 -18.08 -18.75 -13.73
C PHE A 210 -17.69 -18.72 -15.20
N ASP A 211 -17.86 -17.58 -15.88
CA ASP A 211 -17.46 -17.42 -17.28
C ASP A 211 -15.95 -17.65 -17.44
N GLU A 212 -15.12 -17.12 -16.53
CA GLU A 212 -13.67 -17.36 -16.52
C GLU A 212 -13.30 -18.81 -16.20
N LEU A 213 -14.00 -19.46 -15.27
CA LEU A 213 -13.78 -20.88 -14.93
C LEU A 213 -14.04 -21.79 -16.14
N LYS A 214 -15.07 -21.49 -16.95
CA LYS A 214 -15.44 -22.26 -18.15
C LYS A 214 -14.51 -22.02 -19.33
N THR A 215 -14.03 -20.79 -19.49
CA THR A 215 -13.29 -20.36 -20.69
C THR A 215 -11.77 -20.42 -20.54
N GLN A 216 -11.28 -20.45 -19.31
CA GLN A 216 -9.85 -20.47 -19.04
C GLN A 216 -9.44 -21.74 -18.32
N ASN A 217 -8.14 -22.06 -18.39
CA ASN A 217 -7.59 -23.24 -17.77
C ASN A 217 -7.38 -23.02 -16.26
N ILE A 218 -8.49 -23.02 -15.51
CA ILE A 218 -8.60 -22.76 -14.07
C ILE A 218 -9.45 -23.86 -13.43
N ASP A 219 -8.94 -24.50 -12.37
CA ASP A 219 -9.67 -25.55 -11.66
C ASP A 219 -10.52 -24.99 -10.50
N GLN A 220 -10.08 -23.88 -9.90
CA GLN A 220 -10.75 -23.27 -8.74
C GLN A 220 -10.78 -21.75 -8.82
N TYR A 221 -11.93 -21.15 -8.50
CA TYR A 221 -12.11 -19.70 -8.48
C TYR A 221 -12.52 -19.19 -7.10
N TYR A 222 -11.76 -18.20 -6.60
CA TYR A 222 -12.01 -17.54 -5.32
C TYR A 222 -12.22 -16.05 -5.48
N LEU A 223 -13.41 -15.57 -5.13
CA LEU A 223 -13.71 -14.16 -5.00
C LEU A 223 -13.32 -13.67 -3.60
N VAL A 224 -12.37 -12.77 -3.50
CA VAL A 224 -11.84 -12.33 -2.19
C VAL A 224 -12.32 -10.92 -1.89
N TYR A 225 -13.01 -10.73 -0.76
CA TYR A 225 -13.55 -9.43 -0.36
C TYR A 225 -13.11 -9.04 1.06
N PRO A 226 -13.02 -7.75 1.40
CA PRO A 226 -12.75 -7.33 2.77
C PRO A 226 -13.85 -7.84 3.73
N LYS A 227 -13.43 -8.50 4.82
CA LYS A 227 -14.33 -9.03 5.86
C LYS A 227 -15.20 -7.92 6.45
N LYS A 228 -16.49 -8.20 6.60
CA LYS A 228 -17.48 -7.31 7.22
C LYS A 228 -18.43 -8.07 8.13
N ASP A 229 -19.26 -7.35 8.89
CA ASP A 229 -20.25 -7.97 9.76
C ASP A 229 -21.27 -8.83 9.01
N SER A 230 -21.67 -8.37 7.84
CA SER A 230 -22.54 -9.08 6.92
C SER A 230 -21.82 -10.19 6.14
N PHE A 231 -20.50 -10.38 6.30
CA PHE A 231 -19.72 -11.37 5.55
C PHE A 231 -18.51 -11.84 6.37
N LYS A 232 -18.75 -12.81 7.26
CA LYS A 232 -17.77 -13.31 8.24
C LYS A 232 -17.18 -14.68 7.89
N GLN A 233 -17.89 -15.48 7.10
CA GLN A 233 -17.59 -16.86 6.73
C GLN A 233 -17.52 -17.02 5.21
N HIS A 234 -16.94 -18.13 4.75
CA HIS A 234 -16.95 -18.47 3.33
C HIS A 234 -18.38 -18.68 2.84
N ILE A 235 -18.66 -18.27 1.61
CA ILE A 235 -19.90 -18.58 0.91
C ILE A 235 -19.51 -19.39 -0.33
N ILE A 236 -20.12 -20.56 -0.50
CA ILE A 236 -19.99 -21.36 -1.71
C ILE A 236 -21.17 -21.01 -2.60
N VAL A 237 -20.90 -20.75 -3.87
CA VAL A 237 -21.92 -20.49 -4.88
C VAL A 237 -21.74 -21.55 -5.97
N GLU A 238 -22.84 -22.22 -6.30
CA GLU A 238 -22.86 -23.32 -7.25
C GLU A 238 -23.58 -22.88 -8.52
N ASP A 239 -23.00 -23.20 -9.68
CA ASP A 239 -23.71 -23.09 -10.95
C ASP A 239 -24.50 -24.38 -11.18
N LYS A 240 -25.83 -24.27 -11.07
CA LYS A 240 -26.77 -25.38 -11.26
C LYS A 240 -26.65 -26.03 -12.65
N SER A 241 -26.09 -25.32 -13.64
CA SER A 241 -25.97 -25.81 -15.00
C SER A 241 -24.68 -26.59 -15.27
N SER A 242 -23.59 -26.33 -14.55
CA SER A 242 -22.27 -26.93 -14.78
C SER A 242 -21.72 -27.73 -13.61
N ASN A 243 -22.41 -27.77 -12.46
CA ASN A 243 -21.90 -28.32 -11.19
C ASN A 243 -20.58 -27.68 -10.72
N GLU A 244 -20.21 -26.54 -11.30
CA GLU A 244 -19.02 -25.80 -10.92
C GLU A 244 -19.29 -25.00 -9.65
N LEU A 245 -18.22 -24.77 -8.89
CA LEU A 245 -18.28 -24.10 -7.60
C LEU A 245 -17.29 -22.94 -7.58
N ILE A 246 -17.75 -21.78 -7.13
CA ILE A 246 -16.89 -20.67 -6.75
C ILE A 246 -17.01 -20.43 -5.25
N LYS A 247 -15.92 -19.96 -4.60
CA LYS A 247 -15.99 -19.57 -3.18
C LYS A 247 -15.73 -18.09 -2.99
N MET A 248 -16.59 -17.43 -2.23
CA MET A 248 -16.38 -16.08 -1.74
C MET A 248 -15.68 -16.14 -0.38
N ILE A 249 -14.55 -15.46 -0.24
CA ILE A 249 -13.67 -15.51 0.94
C ILE A 249 -13.57 -14.12 1.60
N PRO A 250 -13.86 -13.98 2.92
CA PRO A 250 -13.66 -12.75 3.66
C PRO A 250 -12.20 -12.61 4.10
N TYR A 251 -11.51 -11.61 3.55
CA TYR A 251 -10.15 -11.26 3.93
C TYR A 251 -10.13 -10.34 5.16
N SER A 252 -9.44 -10.76 6.21
CA SER A 252 -9.36 -10.01 7.47
C SER A 252 -8.07 -9.19 7.59
N PHE A 253 -8.24 -7.91 7.97
CA PHE A 253 -7.18 -6.96 8.32
C PHE A 253 -6.81 -7.00 9.81
N THR A 254 -7.10 -8.08 10.54
CA THR A 254 -6.81 -8.21 11.99
C THR A 254 -5.35 -8.01 12.37
N PHE A 255 -4.41 -8.15 11.43
CA PHE A 255 -3.01 -7.78 11.63
C PHE A 255 -2.79 -6.28 11.87
N CYS A 256 -3.67 -5.41 11.38
CA CYS A 256 -3.66 -3.97 11.69
C CYS A 256 -4.02 -3.72 13.17
N ASN A 257 -4.77 -4.63 13.80
CA ASN A 257 -5.37 -4.44 15.12
C ASN A 257 -4.73 -5.27 16.24
N LYS A 258 -3.61 -5.97 16.00
CA LYS A 258 -2.91 -6.69 17.08
C LYS A 258 -2.47 -5.70 18.16
N LYS A 259 -3.26 -5.60 19.25
CA LYS A 259 -2.76 -5.16 20.55
C LYS A 259 -1.69 -6.18 20.93
N GLU A 260 -0.48 -5.72 21.20
CA GLU A 260 0.56 -6.58 21.74
C GLU A 260 0.00 -7.23 23.01
N LYS A 261 -0.24 -8.54 22.97
CA LYS A 261 -0.51 -9.29 24.19
C LYS A 261 0.75 -9.13 25.04
N LYS A 262 0.68 -8.34 26.11
CA LYS A 262 1.72 -8.31 27.15
C LYS A 262 1.92 -9.77 27.57
N ARG A 263 3.06 -10.35 27.20
CA ARG A 263 3.52 -11.60 27.81
C ARG A 263 3.73 -11.28 29.28
N CYS A 264 2.77 -11.63 30.12
CA CYS A 264 3.05 -11.79 31.54
C CYS A 264 4.05 -12.94 31.60
N LYS A 265 5.31 -12.62 31.92
CA LYS A 265 6.26 -13.63 32.38
C LYS A 265 5.66 -14.18 33.68
N LYS A 266 5.33 -15.47 33.69
CA LYS A 266 5.25 -16.23 34.92
C LYS A 266 6.68 -16.50 35.39
#